data_AF-A0A7Y5EWC4-F1
#
_entry.id   AF-A0A7Y5EWC4-F1
#
_cell.length_a   1.000
_cell.length_b   1.000
_cell.length_c   1.000
_cell.angle_alpha   90.00
_cell.angle_beta   90.00
_cell.angle_gamma   90.00
#
_symmetry.space_group_name_H-M   'P 1'
#
loop_
_entity.id
_entity.type
_entity.pdbx_description
1 polymer ?
#
loop_
_entity_poly.entity_id
_entity_poly.type
_entity_poly.pdbx_seq_one_letter_code
_entity_poly.pdbx_strand_id
1 'polypeptide(L)'
;MNNFQSFNSIQFFLLYTIFFFSLHNNLFSEEKKTIPKEYKIVIDPGHGGWKQAPYELYGDKFDTISQKYLEHYKSGGEFKGRTEMEIVLEIGKEVQSILNLTKTESGFLKFKEYIKKFSHDKVERMIIHSSLSRTDSYKDKDYGEKDDRNALYRLYDYPDFKTGKRKLGRISEINKEKPYLVVSIHINDQGKLNTNKSPISESGLACVLAPSYHTFQILRKISMKKESSSSFENSPWKDWMVFQDGWSKLENAVADAWIYFHGHWPDKTGRKTDLERFSGFRQNMITWKYEDSPGWEEKVGMKKKGQYALDHELFRPSGKFWDRERGKPEIWKRENGPEGFGGDNHFACMEILRFINYGLNQEFRSIKKSPEIFSITKPYISTYSVPTFVNGISAYLELGDIKRNSDIYYLTEKKKETAISIAVGIFSLFHGLNIKQEKLPIHPKGKKIDFKKYENFHGKNYFKQVLDK
;
A
#
# COMPACT_ATOMS: atom_id res chain seq x y z
N MET A 1 -23.78 -83.34 34.43
CA MET A 1 -23.11 -83.55 33.13
C MET A 1 -23.11 -82.22 32.39
N ASN A 2 -21.97 -81.94 31.76
CA ASN A 2 -21.47 -80.64 31.33
C ASN A 2 -22.29 -79.96 30.22
N ASN A 3 -22.49 -78.65 30.34
CA ASN A 3 -22.70 -77.73 29.23
C ASN A 3 -21.76 -76.53 29.44
N PHE A 4 -20.65 -76.49 28.71
CA PHE A 4 -19.85 -75.28 28.54
C PHE A 4 -19.70 -75.01 27.04
N GLN A 5 -20.33 -73.92 26.62
CA GLN A 5 -20.35 -73.43 25.25
C GLN A 5 -18.95 -72.90 24.86
N SER A 6 -18.44 -73.41 23.75
CA SER A 6 -17.27 -72.88 23.06
C SER A 6 -17.62 -71.55 22.38
N PHE A 7 -17.28 -70.43 23.00
CA PHE A 7 -17.33 -69.13 22.35
C PHE A 7 -16.06 -68.88 21.51
N ASN A 8 -16.30 -68.38 20.30
CA ASN A 8 -15.40 -68.24 19.16
C ASN A 8 -14.11 -67.44 19.45
N SER A 9 -12.97 -68.14 19.49
CA SER A 9 -11.62 -67.55 19.52
C SER A 9 -11.30 -66.64 18.31
N ILE A 10 -12.00 -66.83 17.19
CA ILE A 10 -11.79 -66.09 15.95
C ILE A 10 -12.38 -64.66 16.02
N GLN A 11 -13.51 -64.47 16.72
CA GLN A 11 -14.13 -63.15 16.87
C GLN A 11 -13.32 -62.21 17.77
N PHE A 12 -12.68 -62.76 18.81
CA PHE A 12 -11.80 -61.99 19.69
C PHE A 12 -10.53 -61.51 18.98
N PHE A 13 -9.95 -62.35 18.11
CA PHE A 13 -8.75 -62.01 17.37
C PHE A 13 -9.00 -60.89 16.34
N LEU A 14 -10.13 -60.95 15.62
CA LEU A 14 -10.52 -59.93 14.64
C LEU A 14 -10.79 -58.56 15.30
N LEU A 15 -11.51 -58.54 16.42
CA LEU A 15 -11.75 -57.32 17.20
C LEU A 15 -10.44 -56.72 17.72
N TYR A 16 -9.50 -57.55 18.18
CA TYR A 16 -8.20 -57.09 18.67
C TYR A 16 -7.35 -56.49 17.55
N THR A 17 -7.33 -57.11 16.36
CA THR A 17 -6.61 -56.55 15.19
C THR A 17 -7.20 -55.24 14.67
N ILE A 18 -8.53 -55.10 14.65
CA ILE A 18 -9.18 -53.84 14.22
C ILE A 18 -8.92 -52.73 15.25
N PHE A 19 -8.95 -53.05 16.54
CA PHE A 19 -8.65 -52.09 17.61
C PHE A 19 -7.17 -51.68 17.60
N PHE A 20 -6.24 -52.61 17.36
CA PHE A 20 -4.81 -52.30 17.23
C PHE A 20 -4.49 -51.51 15.96
N PHE A 21 -5.12 -51.81 14.82
CA PHE A 21 -4.95 -51.00 13.59
C PHE A 21 -5.57 -49.60 13.74
N SER A 22 -6.69 -49.48 14.45
CA SER A 22 -7.31 -48.19 14.77
C SER A 22 -6.46 -47.36 15.75
N LEU A 23 -5.83 -47.99 16.75
CA LEU A 23 -4.90 -47.32 17.65
C LEU A 23 -3.58 -46.97 16.96
N HIS A 24 -3.02 -47.83 16.10
CA HIS A 24 -1.79 -47.51 15.36
C HIS A 24 -2.00 -46.39 14.34
N ASN A 25 -3.14 -46.37 13.63
CA ASN A 25 -3.45 -45.28 12.69
C ASN A 25 -3.73 -43.94 13.40
N ASN A 26 -4.20 -43.96 14.67
CA ASN A 26 -4.36 -42.75 15.47
C ASN A 26 -3.08 -42.31 16.19
N LEU A 27 -2.17 -43.23 16.56
CA LEU A 27 -0.89 -42.90 17.19
C LEU A 27 0.20 -42.46 16.18
N PHE A 28 0.07 -42.83 14.90
CA PHE A 28 1.01 -42.43 13.84
C PHE A 28 0.41 -41.44 12.82
N SER A 29 -0.65 -40.74 13.21
CA SER A 29 -0.93 -39.41 12.64
C SER A 29 0.10 -38.43 13.21
N GLU A 30 1.38 -38.59 12.82
CA GLU A 30 2.29 -37.45 12.83
C GLU A 30 1.65 -36.41 11.92
N GLU A 31 0.97 -35.42 12.52
CA GLU A 31 0.77 -34.14 11.86
C GLU A 31 2.15 -33.72 11.38
N LYS A 32 2.43 -33.92 10.07
CA LYS A 32 3.60 -33.34 9.43
C LYS A 32 3.56 -31.87 9.84
N LYS A 33 4.45 -31.47 10.75
CA LYS A 33 4.65 -30.07 11.12
C LYS A 33 5.08 -29.35 9.85
N THR A 34 4.10 -28.89 9.09
CA THR A 34 4.31 -28.09 7.91
C THR A 34 4.93 -26.79 8.41
N ILE A 35 6.15 -26.52 7.97
CA ILE A 35 6.83 -25.27 8.30
C ILE A 35 5.90 -24.13 7.85
N PRO A 36 5.48 -23.23 8.76
CA PRO A 36 4.57 -22.15 8.41
C PRO A 36 5.13 -21.33 7.25
N LYS A 37 4.27 -20.96 6.30
CA LYS A 37 4.68 -20.04 5.22
C LYS A 37 5.06 -18.70 5.81
N GLU A 38 6.08 -18.08 5.24
CA GLU A 38 6.59 -16.78 5.70
C GLU A 38 6.39 -15.69 4.65
N TYR A 39 5.87 -14.55 5.08
CA TYR A 39 5.69 -13.38 4.24
C TYR A 39 6.31 -12.16 4.89
N LYS A 40 6.97 -11.31 4.09
CA LYS A 40 7.48 -10.01 4.55
C LYS A 40 6.52 -8.91 4.12
N ILE A 41 6.16 -8.03 5.03
CA ILE A 41 5.38 -6.83 4.74
C ILE A 41 6.03 -5.61 5.40
N VAL A 42 5.74 -4.43 4.87
CA VAL A 42 6.08 -3.16 5.54
C VAL A 42 4.80 -2.41 5.85
N ILE A 43 4.66 -1.95 7.08
CA ILE A 43 3.66 -0.97 7.48
C ILE A 43 4.34 0.40 7.37
N ASP A 44 3.75 1.31 6.60
CA ASP A 44 4.32 2.62 6.29
C ASP A 44 3.41 3.73 6.84
N PRO A 45 3.60 4.13 8.11
CA PRO A 45 2.92 5.30 8.65
C PRO A 45 3.35 6.57 7.90
N GLY A 46 2.40 7.27 7.30
CA GLY A 46 2.64 8.48 6.52
C GLY A 46 3.43 9.55 7.27
N HIS A 47 4.17 10.37 6.54
CA HIS A 47 4.86 11.56 7.05
C HIS A 47 5.95 11.26 8.10
N GLY A 48 6.21 12.19 9.03
CA GLY A 48 7.21 12.04 10.10
C GLY A 48 8.10 13.26 10.29
N GLY A 49 8.38 14.02 9.23
CA GLY A 49 9.12 15.28 9.25
C GLY A 49 8.26 16.54 9.38
N TRP A 50 8.89 17.69 9.12
CA TRP A 50 8.37 19.04 9.27
C TRP A 50 8.48 19.87 7.98
N LYS A 51 7.53 20.77 7.70
CA LYS A 51 7.61 21.70 6.56
C LYS A 51 8.61 22.84 6.82
N GLN A 52 9.90 22.52 6.79
CA GLN A 52 11.02 23.45 7.03
C GLN A 52 11.35 24.27 5.77
N ALA A 53 11.76 25.53 5.97
CA ALA A 53 12.19 26.45 4.92
C ALA A 53 13.70 26.75 5.01
N PRO A 54 14.38 27.06 3.88
CA PRO A 54 13.89 26.99 2.50
C PRO A 54 13.72 25.55 2.02
N TYR A 55 12.77 25.29 1.11
CA TYR A 55 12.51 23.91 0.67
C TYR A 55 13.64 23.36 -0.18
N GLU A 56 14.38 24.20 -0.89
CA GLU A 56 15.53 23.82 -1.70
C GLU A 56 16.62 23.11 -0.90
N LEU A 57 16.64 23.30 0.43
CA LEU A 57 17.56 22.67 1.38
C LEU A 57 16.91 21.59 2.25
N TYR A 58 15.63 21.72 2.58
CA TYR A 58 14.99 20.83 3.56
C TYR A 58 13.80 20.05 3.00
N GLY A 59 13.49 20.19 1.72
CA GLY A 59 12.31 19.63 1.06
C GLY A 59 12.32 18.12 0.89
N ASP A 60 11.54 17.64 -0.07
CA ASP A 60 11.53 16.26 -0.55
C ASP A 60 11.90 16.22 -2.05
N LYS A 61 12.19 15.04 -2.59
CA LYS A 61 12.70 14.84 -3.96
C LYS A 61 13.99 15.60 -4.25
N PHE A 62 15.11 15.10 -3.71
CA PHE A 62 16.41 15.65 -4.07
C PHE A 62 16.71 15.33 -5.54
N ASP A 63 16.98 16.37 -6.32
CA ASP A 63 17.33 16.25 -7.73
C ASP A 63 18.83 16.41 -7.93
N THR A 64 19.46 15.38 -8.51
CA THR A 64 20.91 15.37 -8.76
C THR A 64 21.33 16.31 -9.88
N ILE A 65 20.40 16.75 -10.74
CA ILE A 65 20.71 17.70 -11.82
C ILE A 65 20.86 19.12 -11.25
N SER A 66 19.86 19.58 -10.50
CA SER A 66 19.85 20.93 -9.90
C SER A 66 20.54 21.02 -8.54
N GLN A 67 20.89 19.88 -7.92
CA GLN A 67 21.47 19.76 -6.57
C GLN A 67 20.60 20.42 -5.49
N LYS A 68 19.28 20.36 -5.66
CA LYS A 68 18.28 20.94 -4.77
C LYS A 68 17.09 20.00 -4.61
N TYR A 69 16.30 20.20 -3.55
CA TYR A 69 14.99 19.57 -3.44
C TYR A 69 13.96 20.28 -4.33
N LEU A 70 13.10 19.50 -4.99
CA LEU A 70 12.13 20.02 -5.95
C LEU A 70 10.75 20.32 -5.34
N GLU A 71 10.48 19.89 -4.10
CA GLU A 71 9.21 20.19 -3.44
C GLU A 71 9.37 20.36 -1.93
N HIS A 72 8.39 21.03 -1.31
CA HIS A 72 8.30 21.04 0.15
C HIS A 72 8.10 19.63 0.71
N TYR A 73 8.72 19.36 1.84
CA TYR A 73 8.36 18.20 2.65
C TYR A 73 6.88 18.29 3.05
N LYS A 74 6.14 17.19 2.84
CA LYS A 74 4.71 17.10 3.18
C LYS A 74 4.58 16.54 4.59
N SER A 75 4.28 17.39 5.57
CA SER A 75 4.14 17.02 6.99
C SER A 75 2.84 16.27 7.34
N GLY A 76 1.87 16.25 6.43
CA GLY A 76 0.53 15.70 6.68
C GLY A 76 -0.43 16.74 7.26
N GLY A 77 -1.67 16.33 7.47
CA GLY A 77 -2.73 17.18 8.03
C GLY A 77 -2.54 17.48 9.51
N GLU A 78 -3.02 18.65 9.96
CA GLU A 78 -3.09 19.03 11.36
C GLU A 78 -4.43 19.69 11.68
N PHE A 79 -5.10 19.26 12.76
CA PHE A 79 -6.33 19.89 13.20
C PHE A 79 -6.55 19.79 14.72
N LYS A 80 -6.75 20.95 15.36
CA LYS A 80 -6.97 21.10 16.81
C LYS A 80 -5.88 20.42 17.66
N GLY A 81 -4.61 20.65 17.30
CA GLY A 81 -3.45 20.11 18.01
C GLY A 81 -3.17 18.63 17.75
N ARG A 82 -3.98 17.95 16.92
CA ARG A 82 -3.74 16.57 16.49
C ARG A 82 -3.06 16.59 15.13
N THR A 83 -2.00 15.80 14.97
CA THR A 83 -1.31 15.65 13.68
C THR A 83 -1.53 14.27 13.09
N GLU A 84 -1.69 14.21 11.77
CA GLU A 84 -1.82 12.95 11.03
C GLU A 84 -0.66 12.01 11.36
N MET A 85 0.58 12.53 11.35
CA MET A 85 1.79 11.73 11.54
C MET A 85 1.85 11.00 12.90
N GLU A 86 1.27 11.56 13.96
CA GLU A 86 1.21 10.92 15.28
C GLU A 86 0.17 9.78 15.25
N ILE A 87 -1.03 10.08 14.78
CA ILE A 87 -2.16 9.13 14.76
C ILE A 87 -1.80 7.90 13.91
N VAL A 88 -1.28 8.10 12.70
CA VAL A 88 -0.94 6.98 11.81
C VAL A 88 0.25 6.17 12.31
N LEU A 89 1.20 6.80 13.03
CA LEU A 89 2.30 6.08 13.66
C LEU A 89 1.81 5.14 14.76
N GLU A 90 0.91 5.63 15.62
CA GLU A 90 0.36 4.82 16.69
C GLU A 90 -0.49 3.65 16.16
N ILE A 91 -1.32 3.89 15.13
CA ILE A 91 -2.06 2.82 14.45
C ILE A 91 -1.08 1.81 13.87
N GLY A 92 -0.04 2.28 13.16
CA GLY A 92 0.96 1.40 12.55
C GLY A 92 1.69 0.52 13.58
N LYS A 93 2.09 1.08 14.72
CA LYS A 93 2.69 0.33 15.84
C LYS A 93 1.75 -0.75 16.39
N GLU A 94 0.47 -0.41 16.56
CA GLU A 94 -0.54 -1.37 17.04
C GLU A 94 -0.77 -2.50 16.03
N VAL A 95 -0.89 -2.18 14.74
CA VAL A 95 -0.99 -3.18 13.66
C VAL A 95 0.22 -4.11 13.65
N GLN A 96 1.43 -3.55 13.78
CA GLN A 96 2.66 -4.35 13.84
C GLN A 96 2.65 -5.29 15.04
N SER A 97 2.27 -4.80 16.22
CA SER A 97 2.16 -5.58 17.45
C SER A 97 1.19 -6.76 17.30
N ILE A 98 0.03 -6.53 16.70
CA ILE A 98 -0.97 -7.57 16.45
C ILE A 98 -0.45 -8.60 15.42
N LEU A 99 0.19 -8.16 14.34
CA LEU A 99 0.77 -9.08 13.35
C LEU A 99 1.95 -9.88 13.91
N ASN A 100 2.73 -9.32 14.85
CA ASN A 100 3.81 -10.02 15.53
C ASN A 100 3.31 -11.25 16.31
N LEU A 101 2.03 -11.30 16.69
CA LEU A 101 1.43 -12.49 17.28
C LEU A 101 1.52 -13.72 16.34
N THR A 102 1.61 -13.53 15.03
CA THR A 102 1.77 -14.63 14.07
C THR A 102 3.14 -15.35 14.16
N LYS A 103 4.13 -14.73 14.83
CA LYS A 103 5.52 -15.22 14.92
C LYS A 103 5.74 -16.34 15.93
N THR A 104 4.80 -16.61 16.82
CA THR A 104 4.89 -17.74 17.78
C THR A 104 3.58 -18.53 17.81
N GLU A 105 3.61 -19.78 18.28
CA GLU A 105 2.41 -20.61 18.34
C GLU A 105 1.41 -20.03 19.36
N SER A 106 1.91 -19.66 20.55
CA SER A 106 1.12 -19.04 21.60
C SER A 106 0.56 -17.67 21.19
N GLY A 107 1.34 -16.87 20.47
CA GLY A 107 0.88 -15.62 19.88
C GLY A 107 -0.23 -15.89 18.86
N PHE A 108 -0.07 -16.90 18.00
CA PHE A 108 -1.05 -17.20 16.98
C PHE A 108 -2.39 -17.67 17.56
N LEU A 109 -2.39 -18.34 18.72
CA LEU A 109 -3.64 -18.61 19.45
C LEU A 109 -4.38 -17.31 19.79
N LYS A 110 -3.68 -16.28 20.26
CA LYS A 110 -4.29 -14.95 20.51
C LYS A 110 -4.75 -14.29 19.21
N PHE A 111 -3.96 -14.38 18.14
CA PHE A 111 -4.34 -13.83 16.84
C PHE A 111 -5.61 -14.49 16.28
N LYS A 112 -5.79 -15.81 16.49
CA LYS A 112 -7.03 -16.51 16.11
C LYS A 112 -8.26 -15.96 16.83
N GLU A 113 -8.15 -15.48 18.07
CA GLU A 113 -9.27 -14.80 18.74
C GLU A 113 -9.68 -13.51 18.03
N TYR A 114 -8.74 -12.80 17.40
CA TYR A 114 -9.08 -11.66 16.55
C TYR A 114 -9.74 -12.09 15.24
N ILE A 115 -9.25 -13.16 14.59
CA ILE A 115 -9.87 -13.71 13.38
C ILE A 115 -11.32 -14.13 13.65
N LYS A 116 -11.59 -14.71 14.83
CA LYS A 116 -12.94 -15.14 15.24
C LYS A 116 -13.96 -14.01 15.28
N LYS A 117 -13.54 -12.73 15.31
CA LYS A 117 -14.49 -11.61 15.13
C LYS A 117 -15.10 -11.64 13.72
N PHE A 118 -14.28 -11.91 12.71
CA PHE A 118 -14.61 -11.79 11.28
C PHE A 118 -15.01 -13.10 10.59
N SER A 119 -14.49 -14.25 11.05
CA SER A 119 -14.64 -15.55 10.39
C SER A 119 -14.85 -16.68 11.39
N HIS A 120 -15.43 -17.80 10.94
CA HIS A 120 -15.52 -19.06 11.68
C HIS A 120 -14.44 -20.07 11.25
N ASP A 121 -13.58 -19.70 10.30
CA ASP A 121 -12.59 -20.61 9.73
C ASP A 121 -11.58 -21.09 10.78
N LYS A 122 -11.24 -22.38 10.67
CA LYS A 122 -10.04 -22.93 11.29
C LYS A 122 -8.86 -22.62 10.37
N VAL A 123 -8.09 -21.61 10.72
CA VAL A 123 -6.96 -21.16 9.91
C VAL A 123 -5.64 -21.77 10.36
N GLU A 124 -4.80 -22.10 9.40
CA GLU A 124 -3.41 -22.51 9.65
C GLU A 124 -2.52 -21.30 9.94
N ARG A 125 -1.46 -21.55 10.71
CA ARG A 125 -0.48 -20.51 11.03
C ARG A 125 0.36 -20.18 9.79
N MET A 126 0.48 -18.89 9.51
CA MET A 126 1.55 -18.34 8.68
C MET A 126 2.30 -17.30 9.49
N ILE A 127 3.57 -17.05 9.16
CA ILE A 127 4.40 -16.04 9.82
C ILE A 127 4.41 -14.78 8.95
N ILE A 128 3.93 -13.68 9.51
CA ILE A 128 4.00 -12.37 8.87
C ILE A 128 5.12 -11.57 9.55
N HIS A 129 6.22 -11.39 8.84
CA HIS A 129 7.30 -10.51 9.23
C HIS A 129 6.93 -9.07 8.87
N SER A 130 6.43 -8.32 9.84
CA SER A 130 6.08 -6.90 9.69
C SER A 130 7.19 -5.99 10.21
N SER A 131 7.63 -5.04 9.37
CA SER A 131 8.46 -3.89 9.77
C SER A 131 7.68 -2.59 9.66
N LEU A 132 8.17 -1.54 10.33
CA LEU A 132 7.68 -0.17 10.19
C LEU A 132 8.66 0.64 9.35
N SER A 133 8.16 1.47 8.42
CA SER A 133 9.02 2.39 7.65
C SER A 133 9.61 3.51 8.52
N ARG A 134 8.97 3.81 9.66
CA ARG A 134 9.47 4.68 10.72
C ARG A 134 8.89 4.30 12.07
N THR A 135 9.64 4.53 13.14
CA THR A 135 9.23 4.24 14.53
C THR A 135 8.99 5.50 15.36
N ASP A 136 9.33 6.65 14.81
CA ASP A 136 9.31 7.96 15.45
C ASP A 136 8.91 9.05 14.42
N SER A 137 8.94 10.29 14.89
CA SER A 137 8.70 11.52 14.13
C SER A 137 9.73 12.57 14.52
N TYR A 138 9.68 13.74 13.88
CA TYR A 138 10.58 14.83 14.22
C TYR A 138 10.33 15.37 15.64
N LYS A 139 9.13 15.16 16.21
CA LYS A 139 8.79 15.59 17.57
C LYS A 139 9.44 14.73 18.66
N ASP A 140 9.88 13.52 18.32
CA ASP A 140 10.48 12.57 19.26
C ASP A 140 12.00 12.73 19.39
N LYS A 141 12.59 13.76 18.75
CA LYS A 141 14.03 13.99 18.71
C LYS A 141 14.36 15.43 19.05
N ASP A 142 15.49 15.60 19.71
CA ASP A 142 16.06 16.91 20.00
C ASP A 142 16.78 17.43 18.76
N TYR A 143 16.14 18.35 18.05
CA TYR A 143 16.73 19.05 16.92
C TYR A 143 17.18 20.45 17.32
N GLY A 144 18.43 20.78 16.99
CA GLY A 144 18.91 22.15 16.98
C GLY A 144 18.22 22.99 15.89
N GLU A 145 18.41 24.30 15.97
CA GLU A 145 17.78 25.27 15.06
C GLU A 145 18.13 25.04 13.57
N LYS A 146 19.33 24.52 13.31
CA LYS A 146 19.86 24.29 11.95
C LYS A 146 19.78 22.84 11.49
N ASP A 147 19.22 21.95 12.32
CA ASP A 147 19.19 20.54 11.97
C ASP A 147 18.11 20.27 10.92
N ASP A 148 18.38 19.28 10.07
CA ASP A 148 17.44 18.82 9.06
C ASP A 148 16.44 17.85 9.68
N ARG A 149 15.24 18.36 9.99
CA ARG A 149 14.15 17.61 10.61
C ARG A 149 13.51 16.58 9.67
N ASN A 150 13.88 16.57 8.40
CA ASN A 150 13.26 15.74 7.37
C ASN A 150 14.11 14.55 6.94
N ALA A 151 15.43 14.59 7.20
CA ALA A 151 16.38 13.58 6.73
C ALA A 151 15.86 12.14 6.85
N LEU A 152 15.46 11.72 8.04
CA LEU A 152 15.03 10.34 8.31
C LEU A 152 13.62 9.99 7.81
N TYR A 153 12.86 10.98 7.33
CA TYR A 153 11.44 10.84 6.97
C TYR A 153 11.15 11.14 5.51
N ARG A 154 12.14 11.60 4.73
CA ARG A 154 12.00 11.84 3.29
C ARG A 154 11.52 10.61 2.56
N LEU A 155 10.65 10.82 1.59
CA LEU A 155 10.14 9.74 0.78
C LEU A 155 11.22 9.20 -0.19
N TYR A 156 12.02 10.12 -0.71
CA TYR A 156 13.10 9.89 -1.67
C TYR A 156 14.47 9.89 -0.99
N ASP A 157 15.46 9.33 -1.69
CA ASP A 157 16.84 9.38 -1.24
C ASP A 157 17.35 10.82 -1.24
N TYR A 158 18.34 11.06 -0.38
CA TYR A 158 18.85 12.40 -0.13
C TYR A 158 20.35 12.37 0.15
N PRO A 159 21.09 13.44 -0.14
CA PRO A 159 22.48 13.55 0.25
C PRO A 159 22.59 13.79 1.76
N ASP A 160 23.49 13.07 2.41
CA ASP A 160 23.91 13.39 3.76
C ASP A 160 24.55 14.79 3.77
N PHE A 161 24.02 15.70 4.60
CA PHE A 161 24.44 17.10 4.59
C PHE A 161 25.92 17.32 4.91
N LYS A 162 26.55 16.39 5.65
CA LYS A 162 27.97 16.49 6.04
C LYS A 162 28.90 15.88 5.02
N THR A 163 28.49 14.77 4.40
CA THR A 163 29.37 13.94 3.56
C THR A 163 29.02 13.96 2.08
N GLY A 164 27.86 14.50 1.69
CA GLY A 164 27.31 14.45 0.34
C GLY A 164 26.90 13.04 -0.12
N LYS A 165 27.15 12.01 0.69
CA LYS A 165 26.83 10.62 0.33
C LYS A 165 25.33 10.41 0.33
N ARG A 166 24.82 9.75 -0.71
CA ARG A 166 23.40 9.36 -0.80
C ARG A 166 23.01 8.49 0.40
N LYS A 167 21.90 8.86 1.05
CA LYS A 167 21.20 8.13 2.10
C LYS A 167 19.86 7.66 1.55
N LEU A 168 19.42 6.51 2.03
CA LEU A 168 18.16 5.91 1.61
C LEU A 168 16.99 6.68 2.22
N GLY A 169 16.04 7.07 1.38
CA GLY A 169 14.73 7.52 1.80
C GLY A 169 13.78 6.36 2.07
N ARG A 170 12.56 6.67 2.49
CA ARG A 170 11.56 5.66 2.89
C ARG A 170 11.26 4.64 1.79
N ILE A 171 11.11 5.05 0.52
CA ILE A 171 10.83 4.10 -0.57
C ILE A 171 11.98 3.10 -0.74
N SER A 172 13.23 3.56 -0.67
CA SER A 172 14.40 2.69 -0.82
C SER A 172 14.55 1.73 0.36
N GLU A 173 14.32 2.20 1.59
CA GLU A 173 14.32 1.33 2.78
C GLU A 173 13.18 0.30 2.73
N ILE A 174 11.97 0.69 2.30
CA ILE A 174 10.86 -0.26 2.06
C ILE A 174 11.27 -1.32 1.03
N ASN A 175 11.86 -0.91 -0.08
CA ASN A 175 12.28 -1.81 -1.16
C ASN A 175 13.39 -2.77 -0.71
N LYS A 176 14.28 -2.34 0.18
CA LYS A 176 15.36 -3.17 0.75
C LYS A 176 14.83 -4.38 1.52
N GLU A 177 13.66 -4.26 2.15
CA GLU A 177 12.98 -5.37 2.84
C GLU A 177 12.42 -6.44 1.88
N LYS A 178 12.29 -6.11 0.59
CA LYS A 178 11.72 -6.97 -0.46
C LYS A 178 10.32 -7.51 -0.07
N PRO A 179 9.38 -6.63 0.31
CA PRO A 179 8.07 -7.03 0.83
C PRO A 179 7.14 -7.55 -0.26
N TYR A 180 6.23 -8.42 0.14
CA TYR A 180 5.07 -8.83 -0.66
C TYR A 180 4.00 -7.72 -0.67
N LEU A 181 3.80 -7.08 0.47
CA LEU A 181 2.78 -6.05 0.69
C LEU A 181 3.39 -4.86 1.45
N VAL A 182 3.06 -3.66 1.00
CA VAL A 182 3.32 -2.39 1.69
C VAL A 182 1.97 -1.78 2.05
N VAL A 183 1.72 -1.55 3.33
CA VAL A 183 0.49 -0.94 3.84
C VAL A 183 0.80 0.47 4.28
N SER A 184 0.52 1.46 3.42
CA SER A 184 0.72 2.87 3.74
C SER A 184 -0.52 3.43 4.42
N ILE A 185 -0.35 4.07 5.58
CA ILE A 185 -1.45 4.55 6.41
C ILE A 185 -1.41 6.07 6.48
N HIS A 186 -2.48 6.71 5.99
CA HIS A 186 -2.66 8.15 5.91
C HIS A 186 -4.06 8.57 6.39
N ILE A 187 -4.25 9.86 6.59
CA ILE A 187 -5.54 10.48 6.90
C ILE A 187 -5.71 11.71 6.00
N ASN A 188 -6.86 11.86 5.38
CA ASN A 188 -7.13 13.02 4.53
C ASN A 188 -7.23 14.32 5.35
N ASP A 189 -6.89 15.43 4.70
CA ASP A 189 -7.13 16.79 5.17
C ASP A 189 -8.04 17.58 4.21
N GLN A 190 -8.77 16.87 3.34
CA GLN A 190 -9.57 17.43 2.25
C GLN A 190 -10.92 17.98 2.72
N GLY A 191 -11.34 17.72 3.95
CA GLY A 191 -12.58 18.21 4.52
C GLY A 191 -12.61 19.73 4.50
N LYS A 192 -13.42 20.31 3.62
CA LYS A 192 -13.91 21.66 3.84
C LYS A 192 -14.77 21.62 5.10
N LEU A 193 -14.40 22.39 6.12
CA LEU A 193 -15.28 22.69 7.26
C LEU A 193 -16.47 23.51 6.73
N ASN A 194 -17.43 22.89 6.04
CA ASN A 194 -18.65 23.60 5.68
C ASN A 194 -19.71 23.35 6.73
N THR A 195 -19.82 24.34 7.62
CA THR A 195 -21.08 24.91 8.06
C THR A 195 -22.08 24.91 6.89
N ASN A 196 -23.10 24.05 6.95
CA ASN A 196 -24.30 24.05 6.10
C ASN A 196 -24.07 23.93 4.57
N LYS A 197 -24.50 22.80 3.99
CA LYS A 197 -24.72 22.55 2.53
C LYS A 197 -23.56 21.99 1.68
N SER A 198 -22.82 21.00 2.17
CA SER A 198 -22.28 19.97 1.28
C SER A 198 -22.66 18.59 1.82
N PRO A 199 -23.20 17.67 1.01
CA PRO A 199 -23.58 16.36 1.49
C PRO A 199 -22.33 15.64 2.02
N ILE A 200 -22.54 14.79 3.01
CA ILE A 200 -21.57 13.99 3.79
C ILE A 200 -20.70 13.04 2.92
N SER A 201 -20.71 13.17 1.59
CA SER A 201 -20.35 12.14 0.62
C SER A 201 -18.90 12.11 0.12
N GLU A 202 -18.00 12.99 0.59
CA GLU A 202 -16.60 13.01 0.11
C GLU A 202 -15.53 12.76 1.18
N SER A 203 -15.91 12.50 2.44
CA SER A 203 -14.98 12.11 3.51
C SER A 203 -15.26 10.70 4.02
N GLY A 204 -14.21 9.90 4.18
CA GLY A 204 -14.30 8.52 4.63
C GLY A 204 -13.02 7.73 4.30
N LEU A 205 -13.13 6.41 4.28
CA LEU A 205 -12.05 5.52 3.91
C LEU A 205 -11.82 5.57 2.40
N ALA A 206 -10.59 5.79 1.94
CA ALA A 206 -10.28 5.79 0.52
C ALA A 206 -8.99 5.03 0.22
N CYS A 207 -8.88 4.56 -1.01
CA CYS A 207 -7.63 4.05 -1.55
C CYS A 207 -6.88 5.15 -2.30
N VAL A 208 -5.55 5.08 -2.29
CA VAL A 208 -4.72 5.91 -3.18
C VAL A 208 -4.09 5.01 -4.24
N LEU A 209 -4.30 5.35 -5.49
CA LEU A 209 -3.89 4.55 -6.64
C LEU A 209 -2.99 5.36 -7.58
N ALA A 210 -2.02 4.67 -8.18
CA ALA A 210 -1.34 5.10 -9.37
C ALA A 210 -1.60 4.06 -10.47
N PRO A 211 -2.03 4.46 -11.68
CA PRO A 211 -2.15 3.53 -12.81
C PRO A 211 -0.77 3.07 -13.30
N SER A 212 -0.73 2.12 -14.24
CA SER A 212 0.51 1.69 -14.88
C SER A 212 0.84 2.51 -16.14
N TYR A 213 1.95 2.14 -16.79
CA TYR A 213 2.32 2.62 -18.12
C TYR A 213 1.16 2.62 -19.11
N HIS A 214 0.25 1.63 -19.07
CA HIS A 214 -0.82 1.52 -20.06
C HIS A 214 -1.77 2.72 -20.00
N THR A 215 -2.29 3.05 -18.82
CA THR A 215 -3.21 4.18 -18.65
C THR A 215 -2.51 5.50 -18.93
N PHE A 216 -1.27 5.68 -18.46
CA PHE A 216 -0.50 6.88 -18.82
C PHE A 216 -0.25 6.99 -20.32
N GLN A 217 -0.05 5.87 -21.03
CA GLN A 217 0.15 5.87 -22.46
C GLN A 217 -1.11 6.29 -23.24
N ILE A 218 -2.31 5.99 -22.74
CA ILE A 218 -3.58 6.52 -23.27
C ILE A 218 -3.63 8.03 -23.08
N LEU A 219 -3.35 8.51 -21.86
CA LEU A 219 -3.33 9.95 -21.55
C LEU A 219 -2.30 10.73 -22.39
N ARG A 220 -1.13 10.15 -22.63
CA ARG A 220 -0.12 10.67 -23.56
C ARG A 220 -0.64 10.74 -25.00
N LYS A 221 -1.37 9.73 -25.48
CA LYS A 221 -1.99 9.77 -26.83
C LYS A 221 -3.08 10.83 -26.93
N ILE A 222 -3.88 11.01 -25.88
CA ILE A 222 -4.88 12.09 -25.81
C ILE A 222 -4.19 13.46 -25.91
N SER A 223 -3.10 13.67 -25.15
CA SER A 223 -2.29 14.90 -25.23
C SER A 223 -1.77 15.18 -26.66
N MET A 224 -1.35 14.13 -27.38
CA MET A 224 -0.92 14.22 -28.78
C MET A 224 -2.06 14.28 -29.82
N LYS A 225 -3.34 14.29 -29.40
CA LYS A 225 -4.52 14.15 -30.27
C LYS A 225 -4.54 12.87 -31.12
N LYS A 226 -3.87 11.82 -30.68
CA LYS A 226 -3.87 10.48 -31.33
C LYS A 226 -4.97 9.58 -30.76
N GLU A 227 -5.68 10.04 -29.74
CA GLU A 227 -6.78 9.36 -29.09
C GLU A 227 -7.77 10.40 -28.55
N SER A 228 -9.07 10.09 -28.53
CA SER A 228 -10.11 11.00 -28.05
C SER A 228 -10.20 11.03 -26.53
N SER A 229 -10.69 12.15 -25.98
CA SER A 229 -10.94 12.29 -24.53
C SER A 229 -11.90 11.22 -23.99
N SER A 230 -12.83 10.75 -24.82
CA SER A 230 -13.77 9.69 -24.49
C SER A 230 -13.11 8.38 -24.05
N SER A 231 -11.88 8.10 -24.48
CA SER A 231 -11.12 6.91 -24.06
C SER A 231 -10.76 6.97 -22.56
N PHE A 232 -10.58 8.17 -22.01
CA PHE A 232 -10.43 8.40 -20.57
C PHE A 232 -11.79 8.51 -19.87
N GLU A 233 -12.72 9.29 -20.42
CA GLU A 233 -14.02 9.57 -19.78
C GLU A 233 -14.89 8.32 -19.59
N ASN A 234 -14.73 7.32 -20.47
CA ASN A 234 -15.41 6.03 -20.37
C ASN A 234 -14.61 4.97 -19.60
N SER A 235 -13.38 5.28 -19.19
CA SER A 235 -12.53 4.37 -18.44
C SER A 235 -12.90 4.34 -16.94
N PRO A 236 -12.52 3.28 -16.21
CA PRO A 236 -12.65 3.27 -14.75
C PRO A 236 -11.76 4.32 -14.05
N TRP A 237 -10.79 4.91 -14.76
CA TRP A 237 -9.88 5.94 -14.25
C TRP A 237 -10.41 7.36 -14.34
N LYS A 238 -11.65 7.56 -14.84
CA LYS A 238 -12.23 8.89 -15.09
C LYS A 238 -12.36 9.78 -13.86
N ASP A 239 -12.42 9.18 -12.66
CA ASP A 239 -12.54 9.88 -11.38
C ASP A 239 -11.17 10.33 -10.84
N TRP A 240 -10.34 10.90 -11.71
CA TRP A 240 -9.01 11.41 -11.37
C TRP A 240 -9.05 12.55 -10.35
N MET A 241 -8.01 12.65 -9.52
CA MET A 241 -7.89 13.72 -8.54
C MET A 241 -7.68 15.08 -9.21
N VAL A 242 -8.33 16.12 -8.71
CA VAL A 242 -8.08 17.51 -9.13
C VAL A 242 -7.12 18.13 -8.13
N PHE A 243 -5.88 18.36 -8.54
CA PHE A 243 -4.83 18.99 -7.72
C PHE A 243 -4.39 20.35 -8.26
N GLN A 244 -4.71 20.64 -9.52
CA GLN A 244 -4.60 21.97 -10.10
C GLN A 244 -5.99 22.58 -10.18
N ASP A 245 -6.23 23.60 -9.35
CA ASP A 245 -7.50 24.31 -9.33
C ASP A 245 -7.84 24.90 -10.72
N GLY A 246 -9.12 24.81 -11.08
CA GLY A 246 -9.62 25.27 -12.38
C GLY A 246 -9.40 24.31 -13.54
N TRP A 247 -8.70 23.18 -13.33
CA TRP A 247 -8.51 22.15 -14.36
C TRP A 247 -9.52 21.01 -14.16
N SER A 248 -9.98 20.44 -15.28
CA SER A 248 -10.80 19.24 -15.30
C SER A 248 -10.01 18.00 -14.83
N LYS A 249 -10.73 16.90 -14.54
CA LYS A 249 -10.12 15.61 -14.21
C LYS A 249 -9.20 15.11 -15.31
N LEU A 250 -9.60 15.27 -16.58
CA LEU A 250 -8.77 14.89 -17.72
C LEU A 250 -7.51 15.74 -17.82
N GLU A 251 -7.60 17.05 -17.63
CA GLU A 251 -6.44 17.94 -17.67
C GLU A 251 -5.43 17.61 -16.57
N ASN A 252 -5.91 17.31 -15.35
CA ASN A 252 -5.05 16.82 -14.26
C ASN A 252 -4.43 15.46 -14.60
N ALA A 253 -5.20 14.52 -15.15
CA ALA A 253 -4.69 13.22 -15.58
C ALA A 253 -3.61 13.34 -16.68
N VAL A 254 -3.81 14.25 -17.64
CA VAL A 254 -2.81 14.57 -18.67
C VAL A 254 -1.56 15.18 -18.03
N ALA A 255 -1.68 16.13 -17.10
CA ALA A 255 -0.53 16.66 -16.37
C ALA A 255 0.27 15.59 -15.65
N ASP A 256 -0.41 14.68 -14.97
CA ASP A 256 0.21 13.52 -14.35
C ASP A 256 0.96 12.65 -15.37
N ALA A 257 0.38 12.40 -16.56
CA ALA A 257 1.08 11.68 -17.62
C ALA A 257 2.36 12.39 -18.08
N TRP A 258 2.36 13.73 -18.14
CA TRP A 258 3.57 14.49 -18.43
C TRP A 258 4.64 14.33 -17.34
N ILE A 259 4.25 14.43 -16.06
CA ILE A 259 5.17 14.22 -14.93
C ILE A 259 5.72 12.79 -14.94
N TYR A 260 4.89 11.80 -15.25
CA TYR A 260 5.28 10.40 -15.33
C TYR A 260 6.31 10.13 -16.44
N PHE A 261 6.10 10.64 -17.65
CA PHE A 261 7.00 10.37 -18.78
C PHE A 261 8.24 11.26 -18.83
N HIS A 262 8.11 12.52 -18.41
CA HIS A 262 9.13 13.55 -18.67
C HIS A 262 9.72 14.15 -17.40
N GLY A 263 9.13 13.88 -16.23
CA GLY A 263 9.46 14.59 -15.01
C GLY A 263 9.04 16.07 -15.02
N HIS A 264 8.36 16.55 -16.06
CA HIS A 264 7.89 17.93 -16.17
C HIS A 264 6.38 18.00 -16.23
N TRP A 265 5.83 19.13 -15.80
CA TRP A 265 4.44 19.48 -16.08
C TRP A 265 4.25 19.88 -17.55
N PRO A 266 3.02 19.82 -18.06
CA PRO A 266 2.71 20.47 -19.32
C PRO A 266 2.49 21.98 -19.12
N ASP A 267 2.60 22.70 -20.22
CA ASP A 267 2.06 24.05 -20.35
C ASP A 267 0.53 24.07 -20.19
N LYS A 268 -0.05 25.26 -20.17
CA LYS A 268 -1.52 25.43 -20.03
C LYS A 268 -2.33 24.76 -21.14
N THR A 269 -1.70 24.38 -22.26
CA THR A 269 -2.40 23.70 -23.37
C THR A 269 -2.45 22.19 -23.17
N GLY A 270 -1.67 21.65 -22.24
CA GLY A 270 -1.54 20.20 -22.03
C GLY A 270 -0.73 19.49 -23.12
N ARG A 271 0.00 20.23 -23.97
CA ARG A 271 0.62 19.70 -25.20
C ARG A 271 2.13 19.89 -25.32
N LYS A 272 2.71 20.80 -24.53
CA LYS A 272 4.16 21.02 -24.52
C LYS A 272 4.66 20.94 -23.09
N THR A 273 5.93 20.62 -22.92
CA THR A 273 6.58 20.70 -21.61
C THR A 273 6.65 22.15 -21.12
N ASP A 274 6.31 22.34 -19.84
CA ASP A 274 6.65 23.52 -19.06
C ASP A 274 8.04 23.31 -18.41
N LEU A 275 9.04 24.03 -18.92
CA LEU A 275 10.42 23.89 -18.47
C LEU A 275 10.67 24.46 -17.07
N GLU A 276 9.81 25.38 -16.62
CA GLU A 276 9.91 25.98 -15.29
C GLU A 276 9.32 25.07 -14.20
N ARG A 277 8.48 24.11 -14.60
CA ARG A 277 7.81 23.17 -13.69
C ARG A 277 8.39 21.77 -13.80
N PHE A 278 9.61 21.62 -13.31
CA PHE A 278 10.25 20.31 -13.17
C PHE A 278 9.88 19.64 -11.84
N SER A 279 9.62 18.34 -11.87
CA SER A 279 9.22 17.48 -10.75
C SER A 279 10.11 16.24 -10.61
N GLY A 280 11.19 16.17 -11.38
CA GLY A 280 12.23 15.16 -11.25
C GLY A 280 12.01 13.91 -12.08
N PHE A 281 13.11 13.28 -12.49
CA PHE A 281 13.13 11.89 -12.96
C PHE A 281 13.10 10.96 -11.76
N ARG A 282 11.91 10.80 -11.17
CA ARG A 282 11.68 10.17 -9.87
C ARG A 282 12.21 8.74 -9.74
N GLN A 283 12.29 8.00 -10.84
CA GLN A 283 12.90 6.66 -10.87
C GLN A 283 14.39 6.67 -10.50
N ASN A 284 15.08 7.79 -10.65
CA ASN A 284 16.50 7.94 -10.29
C ASN A 284 16.70 8.61 -8.92
N MET A 285 15.61 9.05 -8.27
CA MET A 285 15.63 9.65 -6.93
C MET A 285 15.54 8.61 -5.81
N ILE A 286 15.48 7.33 -6.14
CA ILE A 286 15.47 6.20 -5.20
C ILE A 286 16.53 5.16 -5.58
N THR A 287 17.00 4.39 -4.60
CA THR A 287 17.99 3.33 -4.80
C THR A 287 17.25 2.01 -5.02
N TRP A 288 17.41 1.46 -6.21
CA TRP A 288 16.79 0.21 -6.64
C TRP A 288 17.39 -0.25 -7.97
N LYS A 289 17.22 -1.53 -8.30
CA LYS A 289 17.72 -2.16 -9.53
C LYS A 289 17.24 -1.46 -10.82
N TYR A 290 16.13 -0.74 -10.75
CA TYR A 290 15.47 -0.16 -11.92
C TYR A 290 15.89 1.28 -12.21
N GLU A 291 16.76 1.89 -11.40
CA GLU A 291 17.33 3.20 -11.72
C GLU A 291 18.16 3.14 -13.01
N ASP A 292 18.27 4.30 -13.66
CA ASP A 292 19.11 4.46 -14.84
C ASP A 292 20.59 4.33 -14.48
N SER A 293 21.41 3.92 -15.46
CA SER A 293 22.84 3.73 -15.24
C SER A 293 23.54 5.03 -14.82
N PRO A 294 24.62 4.97 -14.01
CA PRO A 294 25.39 6.16 -13.63
C PRO A 294 25.75 7.04 -14.83
N GLY A 295 25.71 8.37 -14.63
CA GLY A 295 25.88 9.37 -15.70
C GLY A 295 24.62 9.60 -16.55
N TRP A 296 23.44 9.21 -16.04
CA TRP A 296 22.18 9.45 -16.73
C TRP A 296 21.85 10.95 -16.84
N GLU A 297 22.36 11.76 -15.92
CA GLU A 297 22.20 13.22 -15.89
C GLU A 297 22.75 13.87 -17.18
N GLU A 298 23.88 13.37 -17.70
CA GLU A 298 24.47 13.85 -18.96
C GLU A 298 23.54 13.60 -20.16
N LYS A 299 22.79 12.49 -20.14
CA LYS A 299 21.85 12.13 -21.21
C LYS A 299 20.63 13.04 -21.22
N VAL A 300 20.22 13.57 -20.07
CA VAL A 300 19.15 14.58 -19.97
C VAL A 300 19.56 15.84 -20.71
N GLY A 301 20.80 16.30 -20.49
CA GLY A 301 21.34 17.52 -21.10
C GLY A 301 21.37 17.51 -22.63
N MET A 302 21.38 16.33 -23.25
CA MET A 302 21.40 16.19 -24.71
C MET A 302 20.04 16.48 -25.38
N LYS A 303 18.92 16.44 -24.64
CA LYS A 303 17.55 16.76 -25.13
C LYS A 303 17.18 16.12 -26.48
N LYS A 304 17.64 14.89 -26.74
CA LYS A 304 17.33 14.12 -27.97
C LYS A 304 16.13 13.18 -27.77
N LYS A 305 15.68 12.57 -28.86
CA LYS A 305 14.75 11.42 -28.86
C LYS A 305 15.23 10.35 -27.88
N GLY A 306 14.37 9.89 -26.97
CA GLY A 306 14.73 8.95 -25.92
C GLY A 306 13.86 9.06 -24.68
N GLN A 307 14.28 8.44 -23.57
CA GLN A 307 13.54 8.44 -22.32
C GLN A 307 13.51 9.77 -21.56
N TYR A 308 14.42 10.69 -21.88
CA TYR A 308 14.47 12.05 -21.31
C TYR A 308 13.99 13.12 -22.29
N ALA A 309 13.30 12.73 -23.36
CA ALA A 309 12.76 13.71 -24.31
C ALA A 309 11.73 14.61 -23.63
N LEU A 310 11.73 15.90 -23.98
CA LEU A 310 10.80 16.92 -23.47
C LEU A 310 9.52 17.03 -24.32
N ASP A 311 9.26 16.03 -25.15
CA ASP A 311 8.11 16.01 -26.03
C ASP A 311 7.60 14.57 -26.13
N HIS A 312 6.27 14.41 -26.09
CA HIS A 312 5.63 13.11 -26.21
C HIS A 312 6.02 12.40 -27.50
N GLU A 313 6.11 13.06 -28.65
CA GLU A 313 6.45 12.42 -29.93
C GLU A 313 7.87 11.88 -29.99
N LEU A 314 8.79 12.53 -29.27
CA LEU A 314 10.19 12.15 -29.19
C LEU A 314 10.48 11.16 -28.06
N PHE A 315 9.57 11.03 -27.08
CA PHE A 315 9.72 10.09 -25.98
C PHE A 315 9.77 8.64 -26.44
N ARG A 316 10.79 7.90 -25.99
CA ARG A 316 10.91 6.46 -26.18
C ARG A 316 11.19 5.79 -24.83
N PRO A 317 10.32 4.87 -24.37
CA PRO A 317 10.54 4.11 -23.13
C PRO A 317 11.70 3.13 -23.33
N SER A 318 12.84 3.39 -22.69
CA SER A 318 14.05 2.56 -22.82
C SER A 318 14.73 2.42 -21.47
N GLY A 319 15.25 1.25 -21.12
CA GLY A 319 15.97 1.06 -19.86
C GLY A 319 15.13 0.37 -18.79
N LYS A 320 15.79 0.03 -17.68
CA LYS A 320 15.28 -0.94 -16.70
C LYS A 320 13.96 -0.54 -16.08
N PHE A 321 13.78 0.75 -15.75
CA PHE A 321 12.51 1.28 -15.23
C PHE A 321 11.37 1.08 -16.23
N TRP A 322 11.54 1.50 -17.48
CA TRP A 322 10.49 1.41 -18.48
C TRP A 322 10.16 -0.03 -18.90
N ASP A 323 11.14 -0.92 -18.85
CA ASP A 323 10.91 -2.35 -19.09
C ASP A 323 10.11 -3.00 -17.94
N ARG A 324 10.36 -2.58 -16.69
CA ARG A 324 9.52 -2.95 -15.54
C ARG A 324 8.11 -2.39 -15.68
N GLU A 325 7.96 -1.10 -15.97
CA GLU A 325 6.66 -0.41 -16.05
C GLU A 325 5.74 -1.01 -17.12
N ARG A 326 6.31 -1.52 -18.22
CA ARG A 326 5.60 -2.23 -19.28
C ARG A 326 5.42 -3.73 -19.02
N GLY A 327 6.01 -4.25 -17.94
CA GLY A 327 5.98 -5.65 -17.59
C GLY A 327 4.64 -6.12 -17.03
N LYS A 328 4.36 -7.42 -17.19
CA LYS A 328 3.13 -8.04 -16.65
C LYS A 328 2.91 -7.81 -15.14
N PRO A 329 3.94 -7.84 -14.27
CA PRO A 329 3.74 -7.59 -12.85
C PRO A 329 3.13 -6.23 -12.55
N GLU A 330 3.50 -5.18 -13.28
CA GLU A 330 2.94 -3.84 -13.08
C GLU A 330 1.49 -3.73 -13.57
N ILE A 331 1.13 -4.47 -14.63
CA ILE A 331 -0.27 -4.62 -15.07
C ILE A 331 -1.11 -5.35 -13.99
N TRP A 332 -0.58 -6.44 -13.42
CA TRP A 332 -1.26 -7.18 -12.35
C TRP A 332 -1.44 -6.33 -11.09
N LYS A 333 -0.43 -5.52 -10.74
CA LYS A 333 -0.48 -4.64 -9.57
C LYS A 333 -1.37 -3.43 -9.75
N ARG A 334 -1.41 -2.80 -10.92
CA ARG A 334 -1.95 -1.43 -11.09
C ARG A 334 -3.04 -1.22 -12.15
N GLU A 335 -3.37 -2.20 -12.99
CA GLU A 335 -4.37 -1.98 -14.07
C GLU A 335 -5.69 -2.71 -13.87
N ASN A 336 -5.70 -4.05 -13.89
CA ASN A 336 -6.93 -4.85 -13.93
C ASN A 336 -7.37 -5.29 -12.52
N GLY A 337 -7.75 -6.56 -12.31
CA GLY A 337 -7.90 -7.14 -10.97
C GLY A 337 -9.34 -7.20 -10.43
N PRO A 338 -9.51 -7.71 -9.19
CA PRO A 338 -10.82 -8.05 -8.62
C PRO A 338 -11.79 -6.89 -8.37
N GLU A 339 -11.32 -5.65 -8.42
CA GLU A 339 -12.15 -4.44 -8.31
C GLU A 339 -12.53 -3.86 -9.69
N GLY A 340 -12.16 -4.54 -10.78
CA GLY A 340 -12.38 -4.08 -12.15
C GLY A 340 -11.31 -3.12 -12.68
N PHE A 341 -10.52 -2.49 -11.79
CA PHE A 341 -9.34 -1.70 -12.15
C PHE A 341 -8.40 -1.53 -10.95
N GLY A 342 -7.18 -1.04 -11.19
CA GLY A 342 -6.19 -0.71 -10.14
C GLY A 342 -5.40 -1.91 -9.59
N GLY A 343 -5.60 -3.08 -10.17
CA GLY A 343 -4.87 -4.31 -9.92
C GLY A 343 -4.99 -4.86 -8.51
N ASP A 344 -4.01 -5.67 -8.13
CA ASP A 344 -3.91 -6.19 -6.76
C ASP A 344 -3.64 -5.08 -5.74
N ASN A 345 -3.11 -3.91 -6.13
CA ASN A 345 -2.97 -2.75 -5.25
C ASN A 345 -4.35 -2.26 -4.78
N HIS A 346 -5.27 -2.04 -5.73
CA HIS A 346 -6.62 -1.58 -5.41
C HIS A 346 -7.40 -2.64 -4.63
N PHE A 347 -7.28 -3.91 -5.01
CA PHE A 347 -7.91 -5.00 -4.25
C PHE A 347 -7.38 -5.09 -2.81
N ALA A 348 -6.05 -5.06 -2.62
CA ALA A 348 -5.44 -5.11 -1.30
C ALA A 348 -5.91 -3.96 -0.40
N CYS A 349 -5.93 -2.75 -0.94
CA CYS A 349 -6.43 -1.58 -0.23
C CYS A 349 -7.91 -1.73 0.13
N MET A 350 -8.78 -1.95 -0.87
CA MET A 350 -10.23 -2.06 -0.65
C MET A 350 -10.59 -3.16 0.32
N GLU A 351 -9.89 -4.29 0.26
CA GLU A 351 -10.15 -5.39 1.18
C GLU A 351 -9.82 -5.00 2.62
N ILE A 352 -8.67 -4.36 2.87
CA ILE A 352 -8.34 -3.87 4.21
C ILE A 352 -9.38 -2.83 4.68
N LEU A 353 -9.79 -1.88 3.83
CA LEU A 353 -10.82 -0.90 4.18
C LEU A 353 -12.17 -1.55 4.51
N ARG A 354 -12.57 -2.62 3.79
CA ARG A 354 -13.76 -3.41 4.10
C ARG A 354 -13.65 -4.08 5.47
N PHE A 355 -12.47 -4.61 5.83
CA PHE A 355 -12.25 -5.18 7.17
C PHE A 355 -12.38 -4.12 8.26
N ILE A 356 -11.84 -2.92 8.06
CA ILE A 356 -12.00 -1.80 9.01
C ILE A 356 -13.48 -1.46 9.16
N ASN A 357 -14.18 -1.20 8.06
CA ASN A 357 -15.59 -0.83 8.11
C ASN A 357 -16.45 -1.93 8.77
N TYR A 358 -16.21 -3.20 8.42
CA TYR A 358 -16.91 -4.34 8.98
C TYR A 358 -16.64 -4.49 10.49
N GLY A 359 -15.37 -4.47 10.90
CA GLY A 359 -14.97 -4.68 12.29
C GLY A 359 -15.52 -3.59 13.22
N LEU A 360 -15.45 -2.33 12.79
CA LEU A 360 -16.02 -1.22 13.54
C LEU A 360 -17.56 -1.31 13.60
N ASN A 361 -18.23 -1.69 12.51
CA ASN A 361 -19.68 -1.83 12.51
C ASN A 361 -20.14 -3.00 13.39
N GLN A 362 -19.41 -4.11 13.41
CA GLN A 362 -19.74 -5.25 14.25
C GLN A 362 -19.65 -4.90 15.74
N GLU A 363 -18.65 -4.10 16.13
CA GLU A 363 -18.42 -3.77 17.54
C GLU A 363 -19.29 -2.58 18.02
N PHE A 364 -19.50 -1.55 17.18
CA PHE A 364 -19.99 -0.25 17.65
C PHE A 364 -21.35 0.17 17.10
N ARG A 365 -21.90 -0.49 16.05
CA ARG A 365 -23.14 -0.03 15.39
C ARG A 365 -24.37 -0.06 16.29
N SER A 366 -24.44 -1.00 17.24
CA SER A 366 -25.55 -1.12 18.18
C SER A 366 -25.43 -0.19 19.40
N ILE A 367 -24.29 0.50 19.56
CA ILE A 367 -24.05 1.38 20.69
C ILE A 367 -24.65 2.76 20.38
N LYS A 368 -25.75 3.10 21.06
CA LYS A 368 -26.56 4.30 20.83
C LYS A 368 -25.81 5.64 20.82
N LYS A 369 -24.63 5.72 21.45
CA LYS A 369 -23.80 6.94 21.56
C LYS A 369 -22.55 6.92 20.67
N SER A 370 -22.33 5.88 19.86
CA SER A 370 -21.18 5.83 18.96
C SER A 370 -21.38 6.76 17.76
N PRO A 371 -20.33 7.47 17.31
CA PRO A 371 -20.39 8.25 16.07
C PRO A 371 -20.68 7.38 14.85
N GLU A 372 -21.16 7.99 13.77
CA GLU A 372 -21.31 7.30 12.48
C GLU A 372 -19.96 6.79 11.98
N ILE A 373 -19.93 5.54 11.51
CA ILE A 373 -18.73 4.92 10.95
C ILE A 373 -18.58 5.37 9.50
N PHE A 374 -17.37 5.81 9.15
CA PHE A 374 -17.01 6.27 7.81
C PHE A 374 -17.38 5.25 6.72
N SER A 375 -17.88 5.74 5.57
CA SER A 375 -18.09 4.93 4.36
C SER A 375 -16.77 4.76 3.61
N ILE A 376 -16.72 3.79 2.69
CA ILE A 376 -15.63 3.68 1.72
C ILE A 376 -15.99 4.55 0.51
N THR A 377 -15.13 5.51 0.18
CA THR A 377 -15.30 6.45 -0.93
C THR A 377 -14.51 6.01 -2.15
N LYS A 378 -14.61 6.79 -3.24
CA LYS A 378 -13.82 6.55 -4.46
C LYS A 378 -12.33 6.76 -4.20
N PRO A 379 -11.44 6.03 -4.89
CA PRO A 379 -10.00 6.19 -4.72
C PRO A 379 -9.50 7.55 -5.21
N TYR A 380 -8.45 8.06 -4.58
CA TYR A 380 -7.64 9.15 -5.12
C TYR A 380 -6.65 8.59 -6.15
N ILE A 381 -6.72 9.11 -7.38
CA ILE A 381 -5.91 8.63 -8.50
C ILE A 381 -4.97 9.76 -8.94
N SER A 382 -3.67 9.48 -8.96
CA SER A 382 -2.61 10.38 -9.47
C SER A 382 -1.30 9.62 -9.67
N THR A 383 -0.21 10.29 -10.03
CA THR A 383 1.13 9.69 -10.09
C THR A 383 1.80 9.55 -8.72
N TYR A 384 1.09 9.04 -7.71
CA TYR A 384 1.62 8.89 -6.35
C TYR A 384 2.89 8.02 -6.32
N SER A 385 3.87 8.46 -5.54
CA SER A 385 5.22 7.87 -5.52
C SER A 385 5.22 6.44 -4.96
N VAL A 386 4.62 6.23 -3.78
CA VAL A 386 4.62 4.92 -3.11
C VAL A 386 4.02 3.83 -4.01
N PRO A 387 2.77 3.94 -4.52
CA PRO A 387 2.20 2.87 -5.34
C PRO A 387 2.94 2.63 -6.66
N THR A 388 3.73 3.60 -7.14
CA THR A 388 4.54 3.48 -8.37
C THR A 388 5.89 2.79 -8.11
N PHE A 389 6.58 3.20 -7.04
CA PHE A 389 8.00 2.93 -6.85
C PHE A 389 8.31 1.85 -5.81
N VAL A 390 7.33 1.42 -4.99
CA VAL A 390 7.50 0.20 -4.20
C VAL A 390 7.34 -1.03 -5.09
N ASN A 391 8.26 -1.98 -4.95
CA ASN A 391 8.24 -3.19 -5.77
C ASN A 391 7.14 -4.18 -5.34
N GLY A 392 6.80 -4.19 -4.04
CA GLY A 392 5.67 -4.95 -3.47
C GLY A 392 4.29 -4.46 -3.93
N ILE A 393 3.24 -5.20 -3.59
CA ILE A 393 1.85 -4.73 -3.72
C ILE A 393 1.64 -3.56 -2.75
N SER A 394 1.03 -2.47 -3.19
CA SER A 394 0.77 -1.30 -2.36
C SER A 394 -0.71 -1.23 -1.98
N ALA A 395 -0.99 -1.34 -0.68
CA ALA A 395 -2.27 -0.99 -0.09
C ALA A 395 -2.13 0.39 0.59
N TYR A 396 -2.39 1.45 -0.16
CA TYR A 396 -2.31 2.82 0.35
C TYR A 396 -3.69 3.26 0.83
N LEU A 397 -3.80 3.41 2.15
CA LEU A 397 -5.05 3.65 2.88
C LEU A 397 -5.12 5.11 3.33
N GLU A 398 -6.22 5.78 3.00
CA GLU A 398 -6.67 6.99 3.68
C GLU A 398 -7.77 6.58 4.67
N LEU A 399 -7.52 6.75 5.96
CA LEU A 399 -8.37 6.19 7.02
C LEU A 399 -9.51 7.10 7.51
N GLY A 400 -9.81 8.17 6.78
CA GLY A 400 -10.83 9.16 7.14
C GLY A 400 -10.33 10.58 6.92
N ASP A 401 -10.93 11.52 7.64
CA ASP A 401 -10.57 12.94 7.59
C ASP A 401 -10.19 13.50 8.97
N ILE A 402 -9.05 14.19 9.06
CA ILE A 402 -8.53 14.73 10.32
C ILE A 402 -9.42 15.80 10.95
N LYS A 403 -10.24 16.48 10.14
CA LYS A 403 -11.20 17.49 10.58
C LYS A 403 -12.52 16.87 11.07
N ARG A 404 -12.77 15.59 10.78
CA ARG A 404 -14.02 14.89 11.15
C ARG A 404 -13.85 14.16 12.48
N ASN A 405 -14.55 14.65 13.51
CA ASN A 405 -14.45 14.08 14.86
C ASN A 405 -14.86 12.61 14.97
N SER A 406 -15.85 12.16 14.19
CA SER A 406 -16.25 10.75 14.18
C SER A 406 -15.12 9.84 13.71
N ASP A 407 -14.39 10.26 12.68
CA ASP A 407 -13.30 9.49 12.09
C ASP A 407 -12.15 9.44 13.10
N ILE A 408 -11.75 10.60 13.61
CA ILE A 408 -10.68 10.66 14.61
C ILE A 408 -11.00 9.87 15.87
N TYR A 409 -12.26 9.85 16.33
CA TYR A 409 -12.66 9.02 17.46
C TYR A 409 -12.31 7.53 17.25
N TYR A 410 -12.55 6.98 16.06
CA TYR A 410 -12.20 5.59 15.76
C TYR A 410 -10.70 5.37 15.56
N LEU A 411 -9.97 6.40 15.13
CA LEU A 411 -8.52 6.34 14.92
C LEU A 411 -7.71 6.55 16.20
N THR A 412 -8.25 7.24 17.21
CA THR A 412 -7.58 7.49 18.50
C THR A 412 -8.17 6.65 19.62
N GLU A 413 -9.46 6.80 19.92
CA GLU A 413 -10.12 6.16 21.07
C GLU A 413 -10.42 4.68 20.83
N LYS A 414 -10.70 4.29 19.58
CA LYS A 414 -10.93 2.89 19.14
C LYS A 414 -9.82 2.36 18.23
N LYS A 415 -8.62 2.90 18.42
CA LYS A 415 -7.42 2.57 17.64
C LYS A 415 -7.14 1.07 17.59
N LYS A 416 -7.35 0.35 18.70
CA LYS A 416 -7.11 -1.09 18.78
C LYS A 416 -8.02 -1.88 17.84
N GLU A 417 -9.31 -1.54 17.79
CA GLU A 417 -10.27 -2.20 16.90
C GLU A 417 -9.96 -1.91 15.43
N THR A 418 -9.55 -0.67 15.12
CA THR A 418 -9.05 -0.30 13.79
C THR A 418 -7.82 -1.12 13.41
N ALA A 419 -6.84 -1.23 14.31
CA ALA A 419 -5.61 -1.98 14.09
C ALA A 419 -5.82 -3.50 13.96
N ILE A 420 -6.71 -4.08 14.77
CA ILE A 420 -7.15 -5.48 14.64
C ILE A 420 -7.73 -5.71 13.25
N SER A 421 -8.61 -4.82 12.80
CA SER A 421 -9.26 -4.94 11.49
C SER A 421 -8.25 -4.87 10.35
N ILE A 422 -7.28 -3.95 10.42
CA ILE A 422 -6.17 -3.87 9.46
C ILE A 422 -5.36 -5.17 9.47
N ALA A 423 -4.94 -5.65 10.64
CA ALA A 423 -4.10 -6.84 10.76
C ALA A 423 -4.78 -8.12 10.25
N VAL A 424 -6.08 -8.31 10.55
CA VAL A 424 -6.86 -9.45 10.03
C VAL A 424 -7.11 -9.29 8.53
N GLY A 425 -7.35 -8.08 8.03
CA GLY A 425 -7.46 -7.80 6.60
C GLY A 425 -6.17 -8.15 5.85
N ILE A 426 -5.02 -7.76 6.39
CA ILE A 426 -3.70 -8.18 5.87
C ILE A 426 -3.59 -9.70 5.84
N PHE A 427 -3.89 -10.38 6.95
CA PHE A 427 -3.84 -11.85 7.01
C PHE A 427 -4.75 -12.50 5.96
N SER A 428 -5.96 -11.96 5.76
CA SER A 428 -6.92 -12.41 4.74
C SER A 428 -6.36 -12.34 3.33
N LEU A 429 -5.58 -11.31 3.00
CA LEU A 429 -4.94 -11.19 1.67
C LEU A 429 -3.95 -12.32 1.38
N PHE A 430 -3.34 -12.94 2.41
CA PHE A 430 -2.43 -14.08 2.26
C PHE A 430 -3.14 -15.43 2.41
N HIS A 431 -4.08 -15.55 3.36
CA HIS A 431 -4.76 -16.82 3.67
C HIS A 431 -6.01 -17.05 2.81
N GLY A 432 -6.82 -16.00 2.68
CA GLY A 432 -8.25 -16.08 2.42
C GLY A 432 -9.03 -16.40 3.70
N LEU A 433 -10.24 -15.89 3.85
CA LEU A 433 -11.13 -16.14 4.98
C LEU A 433 -12.58 -16.19 4.49
N ASN A 434 -13.37 -17.12 5.00
CA ASN A 434 -14.82 -17.10 4.82
C ASN A 434 -15.41 -16.12 5.84
N ILE A 435 -15.88 -14.98 5.35
CA ILE A 435 -16.38 -13.90 6.20
C ILE A 435 -17.79 -14.22 6.71
N LYS A 436 -18.02 -13.95 7.99
CA LYS A 436 -19.34 -14.09 8.60
C LYS A 436 -20.37 -13.24 7.87
N GLN A 437 -21.55 -13.82 7.69
CA GLN A 437 -22.69 -13.12 7.11
C GLN A 437 -23.43 -12.42 8.23
N GLU A 438 -23.43 -11.10 8.19
CA GLU A 438 -24.05 -10.20 9.15
C GLU A 438 -24.94 -9.21 8.40
N LYS A 439 -25.89 -8.55 9.07
CA LYS A 439 -26.71 -7.51 8.42
C LYS A 439 -25.97 -6.16 8.36
N LEU A 440 -24.79 -6.16 7.73
CA LEU A 440 -23.90 -4.99 7.62
C LEU A 440 -23.90 -4.41 6.19
N PRO A 441 -23.62 -3.11 6.03
CA PRO A 441 -23.67 -2.47 4.70
C PRO A 441 -22.54 -2.94 3.79
N ILE A 442 -21.37 -3.30 4.35
CA ILE A 442 -20.17 -3.65 3.60
C ILE A 442 -19.57 -4.90 4.22
N HIS A 443 -19.25 -5.88 3.36
CA HIS A 443 -18.58 -7.13 3.74
C HIS A 443 -17.22 -7.23 3.03
N PRO A 444 -16.14 -7.60 3.74
CA PRO A 444 -14.92 -8.04 3.11
C PRO A 444 -15.17 -9.21 2.16
N LYS A 445 -14.40 -9.31 1.07
CA LYS A 445 -14.54 -10.41 0.12
C LYS A 445 -13.91 -11.70 0.65
N GLY A 446 -12.98 -11.60 1.59
CA GLY A 446 -12.27 -12.73 2.18
C GLY A 446 -11.31 -13.44 1.21
N LYS A 447 -11.01 -12.83 0.06
CA LYS A 447 -10.25 -13.49 -1.01
C LYS A 447 -8.75 -13.23 -0.86
N LYS A 448 -7.94 -14.28 -0.95
CA LYS A 448 -6.48 -14.15 -1.03
C LYS A 448 -6.01 -13.64 -2.38
N ILE A 449 -4.90 -12.89 -2.37
CA ILE A 449 -4.15 -12.55 -3.58
C ILE A 449 -3.44 -13.79 -4.11
N ASP A 450 -3.45 -13.96 -5.42
CA ASP A 450 -2.62 -14.96 -6.07
C ASP A 450 -1.17 -14.48 -6.15
N PHE A 451 -0.41 -14.72 -5.09
CA PHE A 451 1.01 -14.37 -5.04
C PHE A 451 1.88 -15.23 -5.96
N LYS A 452 1.42 -16.44 -6.36
CA LYS A 452 2.23 -17.37 -7.16
C LYS A 452 2.62 -16.79 -8.52
N LYS A 453 1.76 -15.96 -9.12
CA LYS A 453 2.06 -15.28 -10.40
C LYS A 453 3.27 -14.34 -10.30
N TYR A 454 3.52 -13.75 -9.12
CA TYR A 454 4.70 -12.92 -8.85
C TYR A 454 5.92 -13.76 -8.46
N GLU A 455 5.71 -14.81 -7.66
CA GLU A 455 6.79 -15.68 -7.17
C GLU A 455 7.49 -16.46 -8.29
N ASN A 456 6.74 -16.79 -9.35
CA ASN A 456 7.22 -17.59 -10.47
C ASN A 456 7.41 -16.78 -11.77
N PHE A 457 7.45 -15.45 -11.69
CA PHE A 457 7.58 -14.60 -12.87
C PHE A 457 8.94 -14.82 -13.56
N HIS A 458 8.93 -15.46 -14.73
CA HIS A 458 10.13 -15.92 -15.44
C HIS A 458 11.07 -16.77 -14.55
N GLY A 459 10.49 -17.64 -13.70
CA GLY A 459 11.24 -18.50 -12.80
C GLY A 459 11.93 -17.78 -11.63
N LYS A 460 11.60 -16.50 -11.39
CA LYS A 460 12.15 -15.69 -10.30
C LYS A 460 11.04 -14.99 -9.53
N ASN A 461 11.25 -14.79 -8.25
CA ASN A 461 10.32 -14.03 -7.41
C ASN A 461 10.44 -12.53 -7.70
N TYR A 462 9.41 -11.94 -8.31
CA TYR A 462 9.35 -10.52 -8.67
C TYR A 462 9.66 -9.59 -7.49
N PHE A 463 9.10 -9.86 -6.31
CA PHE A 463 9.30 -9.03 -5.12
C PHE A 463 10.77 -8.99 -4.66
N LYS A 464 11.55 -10.03 -4.99
CA LYS A 464 12.97 -10.10 -4.65
C LYS A 464 13.88 -9.41 -5.68
N GLN A 465 13.35 -9.00 -6.83
CA GLN A 465 14.09 -8.36 -7.93
C GLN A 465 14.09 -6.83 -7.83
N VAL A 466 14.46 -6.26 -6.69
CA VAL A 466 14.38 -4.81 -6.45
C VAL A 466 15.72 -4.14 -6.11
N LEU A 467 16.73 -4.92 -5.72
CA LEU A 467 18.10 -4.45 -5.54
C LEU A 467 19.02 -5.27 -6.46
N ASP A 468 20.10 -4.64 -6.95
CA ASP A 468 21.17 -5.38 -7.60
C ASP A 468 21.83 -6.33 -6.57
N LYS A 469 22.31 -7.49 -7.04
CA LYS A 469 22.89 -8.53 -6.18
C LYS A 469 24.27 -8.13 -5.69
#